data_AF-A0A0R0C6U8-F1
#
_entry.id   AF-A0A0R0C6U8-F1
#
_cell.length_a   1.000
_cell.length_b   1.000
_cell.length_c   1.000
_cell.angle_alpha   90.00
_cell.angle_beta   90.00
_cell.angle_gamma   90.00
#
_symmetry.space_group_name_H-M   'P 1'
#
loop_
_entity.id
_entity.type
_entity.pdbx_description
1 polymer ?
#
loop_
_entity_poly.entity_id
_entity_poly.type
_entity_poly.pdbx_seq_one_letter_code
_entity_poly.pdbx_strand_id
1 'polypeptide(L)'
;AAAVLMRAGWPKMHAEGGGLLDPMCGSGTLLIEGALMAADVAPGLQRHGSLPPSRWRGFDQAQWKELMAEARARETVGRAALKQVIHGSDIDPKAISAAKENAEVAGVGEAIWFGVRDVADMQVPPQEHGCVVCNPPYDERLAADAMLYRRIGDALKRAVPQWRASLLCGSADLAFATGLRARKTYQLFNGAIECALIICDPIAVPARENDGQPRELSEGAQMVANRLRKNLKKFKNWLSREGISCFRAYDADLPEYSAAIDVYREDGGKGRTFLHVQEYAAPATIPDVDVRRRRNELLSAVREVFQVPAEQVALKSRERGKGGSKYGRFEQRGEFILVRENNALLRVNLFDYLDTGLFLDHRPLRRHMAEEARGKRFLNLFCYTGVASVQAAMAGASSTTSVDLSGTYLQWCADNLALNGKAGSQHTLVQADAVTWLES
;
A
#
# COMPACT_ATOMS: atom_id res chain seq x y z
N ALA A 1 -23.40 -13.30 -2.38
CA ALA A 1 -22.66 -14.29 -1.60
C ALA A 1 -22.37 -15.57 -2.39
N ALA A 2 -23.39 -16.36 -2.77
CA ALA A 2 -23.23 -17.64 -3.48
C ALA A 2 -22.25 -17.60 -4.67
N ALA A 3 -22.34 -16.57 -5.52
CA ALA A 3 -21.42 -16.42 -6.66
C ALA A 3 -19.94 -16.30 -6.26
N VAL A 4 -19.62 -15.60 -5.15
CA VAL A 4 -18.26 -15.45 -4.62
C VAL A 4 -17.72 -16.81 -4.16
N LEU A 5 -18.55 -17.60 -3.46
CA LEU A 5 -18.23 -18.96 -3.00
C LEU A 5 -18.05 -19.93 -4.17
N MET A 6 -18.92 -19.88 -5.18
CA MET A 6 -18.81 -20.70 -6.38
C MET A 6 -17.53 -20.40 -7.16
N ARG A 7 -17.13 -19.12 -7.25
CA ARG A 7 -15.86 -18.72 -7.88
C ARG A 7 -14.65 -19.08 -7.03
N ALA A 8 -14.78 -19.12 -5.71
CA ALA A 8 -13.78 -19.71 -4.82
C ALA A 8 -13.64 -21.23 -5.02
N GLY A 9 -14.68 -21.90 -5.56
CA GLY A 9 -14.73 -23.36 -5.67
C GLY A 9 -15.08 -24.04 -4.34
N TRP A 10 -15.76 -23.33 -3.43
CA TRP A 10 -16.07 -23.80 -2.09
C TRP A 10 -16.74 -25.18 -2.04
N PRO A 11 -17.80 -25.50 -2.82
CA PRO A 11 -18.47 -26.80 -2.70
C PRO A 11 -17.55 -27.99 -2.95
N LYS A 12 -16.65 -27.88 -3.95
CA LYS A 12 -15.65 -28.91 -4.24
C LYS A 12 -14.64 -29.02 -3.10
N MET A 13 -14.19 -27.88 -2.58
CA MET A 13 -13.18 -27.82 -1.53
C MET A 13 -13.69 -28.40 -0.20
N HIS A 14 -14.95 -28.12 0.16
CA HIS A 14 -15.61 -28.72 1.31
C HIS A 14 -15.73 -30.25 1.15
N ALA A 15 -16.11 -30.74 -0.02
CA ALA A 15 -16.20 -32.18 -0.30
C ALA A 15 -14.83 -32.89 -0.17
N GLU A 16 -13.73 -32.17 -0.41
CA GLU A 16 -12.34 -32.62 -0.22
C GLU A 16 -11.83 -32.42 1.22
N GLY A 17 -12.68 -31.99 2.16
CA GLY A 17 -12.35 -31.79 3.57
C GLY A 17 -11.71 -30.45 3.92
N GLY A 18 -11.77 -29.47 3.01
CA GLY A 18 -11.16 -28.15 3.17
C GLY A 18 -11.97 -27.18 4.03
N GLY A 19 -11.29 -26.14 4.52
CA GLY A 19 -11.89 -25.08 5.33
C GLY A 19 -12.37 -23.87 4.52
N LEU A 20 -13.26 -23.08 5.12
CA LEU A 20 -13.68 -21.76 4.62
C LEU A 20 -13.29 -20.69 5.63
N LEU A 21 -12.66 -19.61 5.16
CA LEU A 21 -12.23 -18.50 5.99
C LEU A 21 -12.74 -17.17 5.44
N ASP A 22 -13.28 -16.30 6.29
CA ASP A 22 -13.49 -14.88 5.99
C ASP A 22 -12.92 -14.01 7.12
N PRO A 23 -11.79 -13.30 6.89
CA PRO A 23 -11.13 -12.54 7.94
C PRO A 23 -11.76 -11.16 8.19
N MET A 24 -12.77 -10.78 7.40
CA MET A 24 -13.53 -9.54 7.55
C MET A 24 -15.01 -9.83 7.26
N CYS A 25 -15.58 -10.74 8.05
CA CYS A 25 -16.83 -11.40 7.74
C CYS A 25 -18.08 -10.51 7.89
N GLY A 26 -17.96 -9.34 8.52
CA GLY A 26 -19.08 -8.44 8.76
C GLY A 26 -20.26 -9.15 9.43
N SER A 27 -21.43 -9.11 8.79
CA SER A 27 -22.66 -9.79 9.25
C SER A 27 -22.69 -11.31 8.99
N GLY A 28 -21.59 -11.90 8.53
CA GLY A 28 -21.45 -13.35 8.33
C GLY A 28 -22.05 -13.91 7.04
N THR A 29 -22.61 -13.07 6.15
CA THR A 29 -23.40 -13.52 4.98
C THR A 29 -22.65 -14.50 4.07
N LEU A 30 -21.35 -14.28 3.82
CA LEU A 30 -20.54 -15.20 3.02
C LEU A 30 -20.36 -16.56 3.69
N LEU A 31 -20.15 -16.58 5.01
CA LEU A 31 -19.93 -17.80 5.78
C LEU A 31 -21.22 -18.60 5.97
N ILE A 32 -22.33 -17.91 6.25
CA ILE A 32 -23.66 -18.50 6.38
C ILE A 32 -24.07 -19.16 5.07
N GLU A 33 -23.93 -18.45 3.94
CA GLU A 33 -24.18 -19.02 2.61
C GLU A 33 -23.26 -20.22 2.36
N GLY A 34 -21.98 -20.13 2.75
CA GLY A 34 -21.03 -21.24 2.66
C GLY A 34 -21.47 -22.48 3.45
N ALA A 35 -21.97 -22.29 4.67
CA ALA A 35 -22.48 -23.36 5.52
C ALA A 35 -23.76 -23.99 4.93
N LEU A 36 -24.68 -23.17 4.41
CA LEU A 36 -25.91 -23.64 3.77
C LEU A 36 -25.61 -24.44 2.49
N MET A 37 -24.63 -24.00 1.68
CA MET A 37 -24.16 -24.76 0.52
C MET A 37 -23.52 -26.10 0.93
N ALA A 38 -22.74 -26.12 2.02
CA ALA A 38 -22.09 -27.32 2.54
C ALA A 38 -23.10 -28.33 3.12
N ALA A 39 -24.17 -27.84 3.75
CA ALA A 39 -25.27 -28.64 4.29
C ALA A 39 -26.36 -28.95 3.26
N ASP A 40 -26.12 -28.68 1.97
CA ASP A 40 -27.05 -28.93 0.86
C ASP A 40 -28.48 -28.35 1.10
N VAL A 41 -28.53 -27.16 1.70
CA VAL A 41 -29.79 -26.47 1.99
C VAL A 41 -30.27 -25.73 0.75
N ALA A 42 -31.46 -26.07 0.26
CA ALA A 42 -32.05 -25.39 -0.89
C ALA A 42 -32.37 -23.92 -0.54
N PRO A 43 -31.95 -22.92 -1.35
CA PRO A 43 -32.12 -21.50 -1.03
C PRO A 43 -33.58 -21.06 -0.97
N GLY A 44 -34.48 -21.77 -1.66
CA GLY A 44 -35.92 -21.49 -1.66
C GLY A 44 -36.69 -22.11 -0.51
N LEU A 45 -36.05 -22.95 0.32
CA LEU A 45 -36.74 -23.84 1.26
C LEU A 45 -37.60 -23.11 2.30
N GLN A 46 -37.12 -21.96 2.78
CA GLN A 46 -37.81 -21.16 3.80
C GLN A 46 -38.71 -20.07 3.20
N ARG A 47 -38.65 -19.82 1.88
CA ARG A 47 -39.25 -18.64 1.23
C ARG A 47 -40.78 -18.58 1.35
N HIS A 48 -41.44 -19.74 1.38
CA HIS A 48 -42.91 -19.85 1.38
C HIS A 48 -43.48 -20.59 2.60
N GLY A 49 -42.63 -20.98 3.55
CA GLY A 49 -43.04 -21.79 4.70
C GLY A 49 -43.75 -23.07 4.28
N SER A 50 -45.01 -23.24 4.72
CA SER A 50 -45.88 -24.37 4.36
C SER A 50 -46.80 -24.10 3.16
N LEU A 51 -46.77 -22.90 2.58
CA LEU A 51 -47.67 -22.49 1.50
C LEU A 51 -47.06 -22.79 0.12
N PRO A 52 -47.88 -23.05 -0.91
CA PRO A 52 -47.40 -23.13 -2.28
C PRO A 52 -46.95 -21.75 -2.79
N PRO A 53 -45.96 -21.69 -3.71
CA PRO A 53 -45.41 -20.45 -4.24
C PRO A 53 -46.37 -19.72 -5.20
N SER A 54 -47.46 -20.37 -5.61
CA SER A 54 -48.41 -19.84 -6.60
C SER A 54 -49.84 -20.26 -6.29
N ARG A 55 -50.80 -19.41 -6.70
CA ARG A 55 -52.25 -19.70 -6.72
C ARG A 55 -52.76 -20.03 -8.13
N TRP A 56 -51.86 -20.16 -9.11
CA TRP A 56 -52.23 -20.52 -10.47
C TRP A 56 -52.87 -21.90 -10.52
N ARG A 57 -54.02 -22.04 -11.20
CA ARG A 57 -54.79 -23.28 -11.21
C ARG A 57 -54.09 -24.47 -11.88
N GLY A 58 -53.11 -24.20 -12.76
CA GLY A 58 -52.28 -25.24 -13.38
C GLY A 58 -51.05 -25.61 -12.54
N PHE A 59 -50.88 -25.06 -11.34
CA PHE A 59 -49.74 -25.37 -10.49
C PHE A 59 -49.83 -26.80 -9.96
N ASP A 60 -48.83 -27.62 -10.28
CA ASP A 60 -48.73 -28.99 -9.81
C ASP A 60 -48.33 -29.04 -8.33
N GLN A 61 -49.33 -29.14 -7.46
CA GLN A 61 -49.13 -29.21 -6.02
C GLN A 61 -48.49 -30.53 -5.57
N ALA A 62 -48.70 -31.63 -6.31
CA ALA A 62 -48.15 -32.93 -5.93
C ALA A 62 -46.64 -32.93 -6.16
N GLN A 63 -46.21 -32.53 -7.36
CA GLN A 63 -44.79 -32.40 -7.69
C GLN A 63 -44.08 -31.41 -6.77
N TRP A 64 -44.71 -30.28 -6.43
CA TRP A 64 -44.14 -29.32 -5.48
C TRP A 64 -43.91 -29.92 -4.08
N LYS A 65 -44.87 -30.71 -3.57
CA LYS A 65 -44.73 -31.38 -2.28
C LYS A 65 -43.58 -32.38 -2.29
N GLU A 66 -43.40 -33.13 -3.38
CA GLU A 66 -42.29 -34.07 -3.55
C GLU A 66 -40.94 -33.35 -3.52
N LEU A 67 -40.79 -32.26 -4.28
CA LEU A 67 -39.57 -31.44 -4.29
C LEU A 67 -39.25 -30.85 -2.91
N MET A 68 -40.27 -30.38 -2.18
CA MET A 68 -40.10 -29.87 -0.82
C MET A 68 -39.70 -30.97 0.17
N ALA A 69 -40.24 -32.18 0.02
CA ALA A 69 -39.86 -33.32 0.85
C ALA A 69 -38.40 -33.74 0.59
N GLU A 70 -37.99 -33.80 -0.67
CA GLU A 70 -36.59 -34.08 -1.06
C GLU A 70 -35.64 -33.03 -0.47
N ALA A 71 -35.94 -31.74 -0.63
CA ALA A 71 -35.10 -30.66 -0.13
C ALA A 71 -34.95 -30.68 1.41
N ARG A 72 -36.02 -30.99 2.16
CA ARG A 72 -35.96 -31.14 3.62
C ARG A 72 -35.13 -32.36 4.05
N ALA A 73 -35.25 -33.48 3.32
CA ALA A 73 -34.46 -34.67 3.60
C ALA A 73 -32.97 -34.39 3.40
N ARG A 74 -32.60 -33.72 2.30
CA ARG A 74 -31.23 -33.30 2.00
C ARG A 74 -30.67 -32.34 3.05
N GLU A 75 -31.44 -31.30 3.42
CA GLU A 75 -31.08 -30.38 4.51
C GLU A 75 -30.82 -31.13 5.83
N THR A 76 -31.69 -32.08 6.19
CA THR A 76 -31.58 -32.81 7.46
C THR A 76 -30.27 -33.61 7.51
N VAL A 77 -29.97 -34.34 6.43
CA VAL A 77 -28.73 -35.12 6.32
C VAL A 77 -27.50 -34.21 6.29
N GLY A 78 -27.55 -33.14 5.49
CA GLY A 78 -26.43 -32.21 5.31
C GLY A 78 -26.09 -31.43 6.58
N ARG A 79 -27.10 -30.93 7.30
CA ARG A 79 -26.88 -30.25 8.59
C ARG A 79 -26.30 -31.18 9.64
N ALA A 80 -26.79 -32.42 9.74
CA ALA A 80 -26.26 -33.41 10.68
C ALA A 80 -24.80 -33.79 10.39
N ALA A 81 -24.36 -33.69 9.14
CA ALA A 81 -22.99 -33.98 8.72
C ALA A 81 -22.04 -32.77 8.77
N LEU A 82 -22.56 -31.57 9.06
CA LEU A 82 -21.81 -30.33 8.99
C LEU A 82 -20.75 -30.27 10.09
N LYS A 83 -19.49 -30.02 9.70
CA LYS A 83 -18.35 -29.91 10.62
C LYS A 83 -17.98 -28.45 10.84
N GLN A 84 -17.38 -28.14 11.99
CA GLN A 84 -16.85 -26.81 12.28
C GLN A 84 -15.54 -26.52 11.51
N VAL A 85 -15.67 -26.31 10.21
CA VAL A 85 -14.56 -26.02 9.28
C VAL A 85 -14.62 -24.60 8.68
N ILE A 86 -15.58 -23.81 9.16
CA ILE A 86 -15.86 -22.46 8.68
C ILE A 86 -15.46 -21.46 9.77
N HIS A 87 -14.65 -20.48 9.41
CA HIS A 87 -14.05 -19.53 10.34
C HIS A 87 -14.30 -18.09 9.88
N GLY A 88 -14.80 -17.26 10.79
CA GLY A 88 -15.08 -15.85 10.56
C GLY A 88 -14.46 -14.96 11.63
N SER A 89 -13.84 -13.88 11.20
CA SER A 89 -13.47 -12.81 12.11
C SER A 89 -13.79 -11.44 11.55
N ASP A 90 -13.91 -10.47 12.45
CA ASP A 90 -14.06 -9.06 12.11
C ASP A 90 -13.53 -8.21 13.29
N ILE A 91 -13.06 -7.00 13.01
CA ILE A 91 -12.58 -6.07 14.03
C ILE A 91 -13.75 -5.48 14.82
N ASP A 92 -14.94 -5.39 14.22
CA ASP A 92 -16.13 -4.85 14.88
C ASP A 92 -16.86 -5.92 15.71
N PRO A 93 -16.89 -5.81 17.06
CA PRO A 93 -17.61 -6.75 17.91
C PRO A 93 -19.12 -6.77 17.63
N LYS A 94 -19.71 -5.66 17.15
CA LYS A 94 -21.13 -5.61 16.80
C LYS A 94 -21.43 -6.44 15.56
N ALA A 95 -20.54 -6.37 14.55
CA ALA A 95 -20.64 -7.19 13.35
C ALA A 95 -20.60 -8.69 13.70
N ILE A 96 -19.67 -9.09 14.58
CA ILE A 96 -19.58 -10.47 15.07
C ILE A 96 -20.82 -10.92 15.85
N SER A 97 -21.42 -10.05 16.69
CA SER A 97 -22.69 -10.37 17.35
C SER A 97 -23.80 -10.64 16.33
N ALA A 98 -23.95 -9.74 15.35
CA ALA A 98 -24.93 -9.90 14.28
C ALA A 98 -24.68 -11.14 13.43
N ALA A 99 -23.42 -11.48 13.15
CA ALA A 99 -23.04 -12.68 12.40
C ALA A 99 -23.44 -13.97 13.12
N LYS A 100 -23.23 -14.03 14.44
CA LYS A 100 -23.67 -15.15 15.28
C LYS A 100 -25.19 -15.27 15.27
N GLU A 101 -25.91 -14.19 15.53
CA GLU A 101 -27.38 -14.17 15.50
C GLU A 101 -27.95 -14.63 14.14
N ASN A 102 -27.38 -14.12 13.04
CA ASN A 102 -27.79 -14.53 11.70
C ASN A 102 -27.50 -16.02 11.42
N ALA A 103 -26.37 -16.54 11.91
CA ALA A 103 -26.01 -17.95 11.74
C ALA A 103 -26.93 -18.87 12.57
N GLU A 104 -27.34 -18.46 13.77
CA GLU A 104 -28.33 -19.15 14.59
C GLU A 104 -29.70 -19.18 13.90
N VAL A 105 -30.16 -18.05 13.37
CA VAL A 105 -31.42 -17.97 12.61
C VAL A 105 -31.38 -18.86 11.36
N ALA A 106 -30.22 -18.95 10.70
CA ALA A 106 -30.02 -19.85 9.57
C ALA A 106 -29.82 -21.33 10.00
N GLY A 107 -29.69 -21.61 11.30
CA GLY A 107 -29.49 -22.93 11.90
C GLY A 107 -28.12 -23.56 11.64
N VAL A 108 -27.10 -22.73 11.37
CA VAL A 108 -25.73 -23.16 11.03
C VAL A 108 -24.68 -22.60 12.02
N GLY A 109 -25.12 -22.03 13.15
CA GLY A 109 -24.26 -21.40 14.14
C GLY A 109 -23.13 -22.30 14.64
N GLU A 110 -23.44 -23.56 15.00
CA GLU A 110 -22.45 -24.51 15.53
C GLU A 110 -21.34 -24.87 14.53
N ALA A 111 -21.60 -24.72 13.23
CA ALA A 111 -20.62 -25.03 12.18
C ALA A 111 -19.65 -23.89 11.88
N ILE A 112 -19.90 -22.68 12.40
CA ILE A 112 -19.09 -21.50 12.11
C ILE A 112 -18.45 -21.00 13.40
N TRP A 113 -17.12 -20.98 13.42
CA TRP A 113 -16.39 -20.27 14.47
C TRP A 113 -16.37 -18.76 14.16
N PHE A 114 -16.74 -17.93 15.14
CA PHE A 114 -16.69 -16.47 15.02
C PHE A 114 -15.82 -15.84 16.11
N GLY A 115 -14.93 -14.92 15.74
CA GLY A 115 -14.08 -14.19 16.69
C GLY A 115 -13.90 -12.70 16.36
N VAL A 116 -13.77 -11.86 17.39
CA VAL A 116 -13.44 -10.44 17.23
C VAL A 116 -11.92 -10.32 17.08
N ARG A 117 -11.43 -9.99 15.88
CA ARG A 117 -10.00 -9.90 15.56
C ARG A 117 -9.74 -8.94 14.41
N ASP A 118 -8.61 -8.24 14.45
CA ASP A 118 -8.05 -7.55 13.29
C ASP A 118 -7.48 -8.59 12.29
N VAL A 119 -7.57 -8.31 11.00
CA VAL A 119 -6.97 -9.15 9.94
C VAL A 119 -5.45 -9.30 10.11
N ALA A 120 -4.78 -8.32 10.70
CA ALA A 120 -3.35 -8.39 11.03
C ALA A 120 -3.03 -9.47 12.08
N ASP A 121 -4.00 -9.91 12.87
CA ASP A 121 -3.86 -10.95 13.89
C ASP A 121 -4.61 -12.24 13.52
N MET A 122 -4.83 -12.44 12.21
CA MET A 122 -5.53 -13.60 11.68
C MET A 122 -4.87 -14.91 12.12
N GLN A 123 -5.69 -15.83 12.64
CA GLN A 123 -5.26 -17.16 13.05
C GLN A 123 -5.23 -18.13 11.86
N VAL A 124 -4.30 -19.06 11.91
CA VAL A 124 -4.22 -20.17 10.96
C VAL A 124 -5.35 -21.15 11.27
N PRO A 125 -6.29 -21.41 10.33
CA PRO A 125 -7.29 -22.45 10.51
C PRO A 125 -6.65 -23.83 10.66
N PRO A 126 -7.28 -24.78 11.38
CA PRO A 126 -6.72 -26.12 11.58
C PRO A 126 -6.73 -26.97 10.30
N GLN A 127 -7.48 -26.59 9.26
CA GLN A 127 -7.52 -27.30 7.99
C GLN A 127 -6.23 -27.10 7.19
N GLU A 128 -5.71 -28.16 6.57
CA GLU A 128 -4.49 -28.08 5.74
C GLU A 128 -4.72 -27.30 4.44
N HIS A 129 -5.92 -27.42 3.86
CA HIS A 129 -6.33 -26.72 2.65
C HIS A 129 -7.70 -26.08 2.83
N GLY A 130 -8.01 -25.09 2.00
CA GLY A 130 -9.25 -24.34 2.11
C GLY A 130 -9.28 -23.13 1.19
N CYS A 131 -10.38 -22.38 1.30
CA CYS A 131 -10.53 -21.13 0.58
C CYS A 131 -10.87 -19.97 1.51
N VAL A 132 -10.34 -18.82 1.12
CA VAL A 132 -10.65 -17.54 1.70
C VAL A 132 -11.69 -16.88 0.81
N VAL A 133 -12.80 -16.45 1.41
CA VAL A 133 -13.73 -15.52 0.78
C VAL A 133 -13.71 -14.24 1.59
N CYS A 134 -13.73 -13.10 0.93
CA CYS A 134 -13.78 -11.84 1.66
C CYS A 134 -14.43 -10.76 0.81
N ASN A 135 -15.22 -9.91 1.47
CA ASN A 135 -15.74 -8.67 0.91
C ASN A 135 -15.24 -7.49 1.77
N PRO A 136 -13.97 -7.07 1.61
CA PRO A 136 -13.41 -5.99 2.41
C PRO A 136 -14.18 -4.69 2.20
N PRO A 137 -14.17 -3.76 3.17
CA PRO A 137 -14.83 -2.47 3.03
C PRO A 137 -14.20 -1.66 1.89
N TYR A 138 -15.06 -1.02 1.09
CA TYR A 138 -14.65 -0.16 -0.04
C TYR A 138 -15.32 1.23 -0.05
N ASP A 139 -16.16 1.56 0.94
CA ASP A 139 -17.01 2.76 0.92
C ASP A 139 -16.47 3.90 1.83
N GLU A 140 -16.74 5.16 1.49
CA GLU A 140 -16.14 6.36 2.14
C GLU A 140 -16.43 6.50 3.65
N ARG A 141 -17.40 5.73 4.19
CA ARG A 141 -17.72 5.68 5.63
C ARG A 141 -16.78 4.79 6.44
N LEU A 142 -16.09 3.86 5.81
CA LEU A 142 -15.08 2.96 6.41
C LEU A 142 -13.85 3.06 5.52
N ALA A 143 -12.98 4.05 5.79
CA ALA A 143 -11.81 4.43 5.00
C ALA A 143 -11.11 3.23 4.31
N ALA A 144 -11.55 2.93 3.10
CA ALA A 144 -11.00 1.88 2.27
C ALA A 144 -9.70 2.38 1.67
N ASP A 145 -8.64 2.31 2.48
CA ASP A 145 -7.31 2.70 2.06
C ASP A 145 -6.54 1.49 1.52
N ALA A 146 -5.69 1.71 0.52
CA ALA A 146 -4.82 0.70 -0.07
C ALA A 146 -3.96 -0.02 0.99
N MET A 147 -3.68 0.65 2.12
CA MET A 147 -3.03 0.05 3.29
C MET A 147 -3.80 -1.13 3.88
N LEU A 148 -5.13 -1.05 3.99
CA LEU A 148 -5.94 -2.16 4.50
C LEU A 148 -5.87 -3.36 3.55
N TYR A 149 -6.04 -3.12 2.25
CA TYR A 149 -5.94 -4.17 1.23
C TYR A 149 -4.56 -4.84 1.24
N ARG A 150 -3.48 -4.06 1.42
CA ARG A 150 -2.13 -4.60 1.60
C ARG A 150 -2.02 -5.49 2.85
N ARG A 151 -2.54 -5.03 4.00
CA ARG A 151 -2.57 -5.83 5.24
C ARG A 151 -3.34 -7.14 5.06
N ILE A 152 -4.47 -7.12 4.34
CA ILE A 152 -5.22 -8.34 4.01
C ILE A 152 -4.31 -9.29 3.23
N GLY A 153 -3.69 -8.82 2.14
CA GLY A 153 -2.81 -9.66 1.33
C GLY A 153 -1.64 -10.26 2.11
N ASP A 154 -1.00 -9.47 2.98
CA ASP A 154 0.11 -9.92 3.82
C ASP A 154 -0.34 -10.94 4.88
N ALA A 155 -1.48 -10.71 5.52
CA ALA A 155 -2.06 -11.65 6.48
C ALA A 155 -2.41 -12.99 5.83
N LEU A 156 -3.04 -12.96 4.64
CA LEU A 156 -3.39 -14.16 3.89
C LEU A 156 -2.14 -14.97 3.48
N LYS A 157 -1.10 -14.29 2.97
CA LYS A 157 0.18 -14.94 2.62
C LYS A 157 0.85 -15.59 3.83
N ARG A 158 0.78 -14.95 5.00
CA ARG A 158 1.41 -15.46 6.22
C ARG A 158 0.68 -16.68 6.79
N ALA A 159 -0.64 -16.63 6.85
CA ALA A 159 -1.40 -17.63 7.60
C ALA A 159 -1.87 -18.81 6.74
N VAL A 160 -2.26 -18.56 5.48
CA VAL A 160 -2.83 -19.59 4.59
C VAL A 160 -2.22 -19.52 3.18
N PRO A 161 -0.89 -19.58 3.04
CA PRO A 161 -0.19 -19.33 1.77
C PRO A 161 -0.65 -20.25 0.62
N GLN A 162 -0.96 -21.51 0.92
CA GLN A 162 -1.30 -22.52 -0.09
C GLN A 162 -2.81 -22.58 -0.41
N TRP A 163 -3.63 -21.81 0.31
CA TRP A 163 -5.07 -21.80 0.08
C TRP A 163 -5.41 -20.99 -1.17
N ARG A 164 -6.67 -21.11 -1.61
CA ARG A 164 -7.23 -20.27 -2.67
C ARG A 164 -7.96 -19.06 -2.05
N ALA A 165 -7.85 -17.88 -2.63
CA ALA A 165 -8.66 -16.72 -2.23
C ALA A 165 -9.62 -16.27 -3.33
N SER A 166 -10.79 -15.78 -2.92
CA SER A 166 -11.82 -15.13 -3.73
C SER A 166 -12.21 -13.81 -3.04
N LEU A 167 -11.61 -12.71 -3.48
CA LEU A 167 -11.71 -11.41 -2.81
C LEU A 167 -12.52 -10.43 -3.66
N LEU A 168 -13.66 -9.95 -3.13
CA LEU A 168 -14.51 -8.96 -3.78
C LEU A 168 -14.01 -7.55 -3.43
N CYS A 169 -13.31 -6.91 -4.34
CA CYS A 169 -12.67 -5.62 -4.13
C CYS A 169 -13.52 -4.51 -4.78
N GLY A 170 -13.63 -3.34 -4.13
CA GLY A 170 -14.44 -2.23 -4.66
C GLY A 170 -13.88 -1.55 -5.91
N SER A 171 -12.64 -1.87 -6.31
CA SER A 171 -12.05 -1.40 -7.57
C SER A 171 -10.85 -2.28 -7.96
N ALA A 172 -10.38 -2.13 -9.21
CA ALA A 172 -9.16 -2.79 -9.67
C ALA A 172 -7.90 -2.31 -8.92
N ASP A 173 -7.85 -1.04 -8.52
CA ASP A 173 -6.72 -0.47 -7.77
C ASP A 173 -6.64 -1.05 -6.36
N LEU A 174 -7.79 -1.22 -5.69
CA LEU A 174 -7.85 -1.89 -4.38
C LEU A 174 -7.48 -3.38 -4.49
N ALA A 175 -7.92 -4.05 -5.56
CA ALA A 175 -7.50 -5.42 -5.84
C ALA A 175 -5.97 -5.51 -6.03
N PHE A 176 -5.36 -4.56 -6.75
CA PHE A 176 -3.91 -4.49 -6.93
C PHE A 176 -3.18 -4.22 -5.60
N ALA A 177 -3.73 -3.38 -4.73
CA ALA A 177 -3.15 -3.05 -3.43
C ALA A 177 -2.96 -4.26 -2.50
N THR A 178 -3.72 -5.35 -2.70
CA THR A 178 -3.52 -6.62 -1.98
C THR A 178 -2.12 -7.22 -2.19
N GLY A 179 -1.44 -6.89 -3.28
CA GLY A 179 -0.17 -7.51 -3.63
C GLY A 179 -0.27 -9.02 -3.88
N LEU A 180 -1.48 -9.56 -4.06
CA LEU A 180 -1.71 -10.96 -4.45
C LEU A 180 -1.71 -11.09 -5.97
N ARG A 181 -1.26 -12.22 -6.48
CA ARG A 181 -1.32 -12.51 -7.93
C ARG A 181 -2.66 -13.13 -8.27
N ALA A 182 -3.56 -12.35 -8.87
CA ALA A 182 -4.81 -12.87 -9.41
C ALA A 182 -4.53 -13.80 -10.61
N ARG A 183 -5.03 -15.04 -10.55
CA ARG A 183 -5.06 -15.98 -11.68
C ARG A 183 -6.24 -15.69 -12.60
N LYS A 184 -7.35 -15.21 -12.04
CA LYS A 184 -8.55 -14.77 -12.76
C LYS A 184 -9.13 -13.55 -12.08
N THR A 185 -9.74 -12.68 -12.86
CA THR A 185 -10.48 -11.51 -12.38
C THR A 185 -11.85 -11.49 -13.06
N TYR A 186 -12.89 -11.19 -12.30
CA TYR A 186 -14.24 -11.01 -12.79
C TYR A 186 -14.74 -9.63 -12.38
N GLN A 187 -15.45 -8.98 -13.29
CA GLN A 187 -16.18 -7.76 -12.98
C GLN A 187 -17.57 -8.15 -12.45
N LEU A 188 -17.95 -7.62 -11.30
CA LEU A 188 -19.25 -7.83 -10.66
C LEU A 188 -19.83 -6.49 -10.22
N PHE A 189 -21.15 -6.43 -10.03
CA PHE A 189 -21.80 -5.26 -9.45
C PHE A 189 -22.33 -5.59 -8.06
N ASN A 190 -21.95 -4.80 -7.06
CA ASN A 190 -22.58 -4.81 -5.74
C ASN A 190 -23.45 -3.56 -5.59
N GLY A 191 -24.74 -3.70 -5.87
CA GLY A 191 -25.61 -2.54 -6.10
C GLY A 191 -25.18 -1.76 -7.33
N ALA A 192 -24.98 -0.45 -7.19
CA ALA A 192 -24.48 0.42 -8.26
C ALA A 192 -22.94 0.41 -8.38
N ILE A 193 -22.24 -0.27 -7.47
CA ILE A 193 -20.77 -0.23 -7.39
C ILE A 193 -20.21 -1.35 -8.25
N GLU A 194 -19.35 -0.98 -9.19
CA GLU A 194 -18.55 -1.92 -9.96
C GLU A 194 -17.38 -2.43 -9.12
N CYS A 195 -17.32 -3.75 -8.94
CA CYS A 195 -16.32 -4.43 -8.12
C CYS A 195 -15.48 -5.39 -8.97
N ALA A 196 -14.23 -5.58 -8.55
CA ALA A 196 -13.33 -6.59 -9.08
C ALA A 196 -13.28 -7.79 -8.13
N LEU A 197 -13.77 -8.95 -8.56
CA LEU A 197 -13.58 -10.21 -7.87
C LEU A 197 -12.31 -10.89 -8.37
N ILE A 198 -11.27 -10.96 -7.54
CA ILE A 198 -10.01 -11.64 -7.88
C ILE A 198 -9.95 -13.04 -7.30
N ILE A 199 -9.45 -14.00 -8.09
CA ILE A 199 -9.16 -15.36 -7.67
C ILE A 199 -7.65 -15.56 -7.62
N CYS A 200 -7.12 -15.86 -6.44
CA CYS A 200 -5.71 -16.14 -6.20
C CYS A 200 -5.54 -17.61 -5.82
N ASP A 201 -4.67 -18.33 -6.52
CA ASP A 201 -4.52 -19.78 -6.35
C ASP A 201 -3.13 -20.25 -6.83
N PRO A 202 -2.20 -20.55 -5.90
CA PRO A 202 -2.30 -20.32 -4.45
C PRO A 202 -2.27 -18.82 -4.08
N ILE A 203 -2.65 -18.49 -2.84
CA ILE A 203 -2.58 -17.12 -2.29
C ILE A 203 -1.15 -16.58 -2.32
N ALA A 204 -0.22 -17.32 -1.74
CA ALA A 204 1.19 -17.07 -1.87
C ALA A 204 1.68 -17.90 -3.04
N VAL A 205 1.89 -17.25 -4.17
CA VAL A 205 2.78 -17.83 -5.18
C VAL A 205 4.16 -17.81 -4.52
N PRO A 206 4.87 -18.96 -4.43
CA PRO A 206 6.25 -18.95 -4.00
C PRO A 206 6.92 -17.83 -4.79
N ALA A 207 7.64 -16.95 -4.11
CA ALA A 207 8.70 -16.26 -4.82
C ALA A 207 9.42 -17.41 -5.52
N ARG A 208 9.45 -17.42 -6.87
CA ARG A 208 10.49 -18.21 -7.52
C ARG A 208 11.73 -17.88 -6.72
N GLU A 209 12.42 -18.91 -6.22
CA GLU A 209 13.79 -18.80 -5.75
C GLU A 209 14.59 -18.19 -6.91
N ASN A 210 14.45 -16.88 -7.07
CA ASN A 210 15.41 -16.01 -7.68
C ASN A 210 16.25 -15.56 -6.48
N ASP A 211 16.87 -16.56 -5.86
CA ASP A 211 18.09 -16.47 -5.09
C ASP A 211 19.08 -15.67 -5.92
N GLY A 212 19.18 -14.37 -5.67
CA GLY A 212 20.33 -13.55 -6.07
C GLY A 212 20.75 -13.55 -7.55
N GLN A 213 20.06 -14.25 -8.45
CA GLN A 213 20.38 -14.26 -9.87
C GLN A 213 19.77 -13.01 -10.47
N PRO A 214 20.61 -12.13 -11.07
CA PRO A 214 20.12 -10.93 -11.73
C PRO A 214 19.08 -11.37 -12.76
N ARG A 215 17.82 -10.95 -12.58
CA ARG A 215 16.89 -10.97 -13.71
C ARG A 215 17.53 -10.12 -14.77
N GLU A 216 17.78 -10.70 -15.95
CA GLU A 216 18.21 -9.90 -17.09
C GLU A 216 17.23 -8.74 -17.24
N LEU A 217 17.80 -7.53 -17.22
CA LEU A 217 17.01 -6.33 -17.42
C LEU A 217 16.36 -6.43 -18.81
N SER A 218 15.12 -5.96 -18.93
CA SER A 218 14.55 -5.73 -20.27
C SER A 218 15.47 -4.82 -21.08
N GLU A 219 15.38 -4.84 -22.40
CA GLU A 219 16.18 -3.95 -23.25
C GLU A 219 16.06 -2.47 -22.80
N GLY A 220 14.83 -2.05 -22.47
CA GLY A 220 14.55 -0.71 -21.95
C GLY A 220 15.21 -0.43 -20.60
N ALA A 221 15.09 -1.35 -19.64
CA ALA A 221 15.74 -1.21 -18.34
C ALA A 221 17.28 -1.25 -18.47
N GLN A 222 17.82 -2.04 -19.40
CA GLN A 222 19.26 -2.08 -19.67
C GLN A 222 19.77 -0.76 -20.26
N MET A 223 18.99 -0.09 -21.11
CA MET A 223 19.32 1.26 -21.61
C MET A 223 19.44 2.27 -20.45
N VAL A 224 18.47 2.29 -19.54
CA VAL A 224 18.47 3.16 -18.36
C VAL A 224 19.67 2.81 -17.47
N ALA A 225 19.92 1.53 -17.20
CA ALA A 225 21.03 1.07 -16.39
C ALA A 225 22.39 1.48 -16.98
N ASN A 226 22.57 1.30 -18.28
CA ASN A 226 23.78 1.74 -19.00
C ASN A 226 23.98 3.25 -18.90
N ARG A 227 22.90 4.04 -19.03
CA ARG A 227 22.98 5.49 -18.88
C ARG A 227 23.37 5.90 -17.46
N LEU A 228 22.76 5.30 -16.43
CA LEU A 228 23.09 5.51 -15.03
C LEU A 228 24.57 5.17 -14.74
N ARG A 229 25.06 4.00 -15.17
CA ARG A 229 26.47 3.61 -14.99
C ARG A 229 27.43 4.61 -15.64
N LYS A 230 27.09 5.12 -16.82
CA LYS A 230 27.88 6.16 -17.51
C LYS A 230 27.93 7.45 -16.70
N ASN A 231 26.79 7.90 -16.16
CA ASN A 231 26.72 9.07 -15.30
C ASN A 231 27.52 8.89 -14.02
N LEU A 232 27.39 7.75 -13.34
CA LEU A 232 28.15 7.44 -12.13
C LEU A 232 29.65 7.43 -12.38
N LYS A 233 30.11 6.87 -13.52
CA LYS A 233 31.52 6.93 -13.92
C LYS A 233 32.00 8.36 -14.13
N LYS A 234 31.18 9.22 -14.76
CA LYS A 234 31.47 10.65 -14.95
C LYS A 234 31.56 11.39 -13.61
N PHE A 235 30.66 11.11 -12.67
CA PHE A 235 30.57 11.81 -11.39
C PHE A 235 31.57 11.32 -10.35
N LYS A 236 32.12 10.10 -10.49
CA LYS A 236 32.99 9.45 -9.50
C LYS A 236 34.08 10.37 -8.92
N ASN A 237 34.84 11.04 -9.78
CA ASN A 237 35.95 11.89 -9.32
C ASN A 237 35.46 13.17 -8.62
N TRP A 238 34.38 13.76 -9.13
CA TRP A 238 33.77 14.95 -8.53
C TRP A 238 33.17 14.65 -7.16
N LEU A 239 32.38 13.57 -7.05
CA LEU A 239 31.78 13.13 -5.80
C LEU A 239 32.83 12.87 -4.72
N SER A 240 33.89 12.15 -5.08
CA SER A 240 34.99 11.83 -4.16
C SER A 240 35.73 13.08 -3.71
N ARG A 241 36.15 13.93 -4.65
CA ARG A 241 36.92 15.15 -4.35
C ARG A 241 36.14 16.14 -3.47
N GLU A 242 34.85 16.29 -3.73
CA GLU A 242 34.00 17.25 -3.02
C GLU A 242 33.30 16.66 -1.78
N GLY A 243 33.50 15.37 -1.48
CA GLY A 243 32.85 14.67 -0.37
C GLY A 243 31.32 14.61 -0.49
N ILE A 244 30.78 14.49 -1.71
CA ILE A 244 29.34 14.56 -1.96
C ILE A 244 28.72 13.16 -1.85
N SER A 245 27.81 13.02 -0.88
CA SER A 245 27.07 11.80 -0.58
C SER A 245 25.66 11.78 -1.21
N CYS A 246 25.09 12.96 -1.45
CA CYS A 246 23.75 13.13 -2.02
C CYS A 246 23.80 13.88 -3.36
N PHE A 247 23.28 13.30 -4.44
CA PHE A 247 23.44 13.88 -5.78
C PHE A 247 22.38 13.36 -6.76
N ARG A 248 22.16 14.10 -7.85
CA ARG A 248 21.34 13.64 -8.97
C ARG A 248 22.14 12.72 -9.87
N ALA A 249 21.69 11.47 -10.01
CA ALA A 249 22.33 10.46 -10.86
C ALA A 249 21.80 10.47 -12.30
N TYR A 250 20.57 10.94 -12.51
CA TYR A 250 19.88 10.96 -13.79
C TYR A 250 18.87 12.11 -13.81
N ASP A 251 18.76 12.83 -14.93
CA ASP A 251 17.82 13.94 -15.11
C ASP A 251 17.29 13.96 -16.55
N ALA A 252 16.27 13.14 -16.79
CA ALA A 252 15.62 12.96 -18.09
C ALA A 252 16.60 12.75 -19.26
N ASP A 253 17.70 12.03 -19.00
CA ASP A 253 18.77 11.82 -19.97
C ASP A 253 18.34 11.06 -21.23
N LEU A 254 17.23 10.32 -21.16
CA LEU A 254 16.64 9.56 -22.26
C LEU A 254 15.19 10.06 -22.50
N PRO A 255 14.81 10.43 -23.74
CA PRO A 255 13.49 10.96 -24.05
C PRO A 255 12.33 10.05 -23.63
N GLU A 256 12.51 8.73 -23.70
CA GLU A 256 11.47 7.76 -23.35
C GLU A 256 11.26 7.63 -21.85
N TYR A 257 12.26 8.02 -21.04
CA TYR A 257 12.32 7.85 -19.59
C TYR A 257 12.45 9.21 -18.89
N SER A 258 11.37 9.99 -18.95
CA SER A 258 11.32 11.33 -18.36
C SER A 258 11.20 11.26 -16.83
N ALA A 259 12.33 11.20 -16.13
CA ALA A 259 12.39 11.19 -14.67
C ALA A 259 13.68 11.84 -14.14
N ALA A 260 13.67 12.24 -12.87
CA ALA A 260 14.88 12.54 -12.11
C ALA A 260 15.15 11.44 -11.07
N ILE A 261 16.41 11.05 -10.91
CA ILE A 261 16.83 10.05 -9.91
C ILE A 261 17.87 10.70 -9.01
N ASP A 262 17.49 10.95 -7.77
CA ASP A 262 18.35 11.51 -6.74
C ASP A 262 18.82 10.40 -5.79
N VAL A 263 20.10 10.43 -5.42
CA VAL A 263 20.76 9.47 -4.53
C VAL A 263 20.99 10.14 -3.20
N TYR A 264 20.62 9.46 -2.11
CA TYR A 264 20.85 9.90 -0.73
C TYR A 264 21.60 8.79 0.01
N ARG A 265 22.83 9.06 0.45
CA ARG A 265 23.60 8.11 1.26
C ARG A 265 23.50 8.51 2.71
N GLU A 266 23.08 7.56 3.53
CA GLU A 266 22.97 7.72 4.97
C GLU A 266 24.34 8.03 5.57
N ASP A 267 24.41 9.09 6.38
CA ASP A 267 25.58 9.45 7.16
C ASP A 267 25.54 8.72 8.51
N GLY A 268 26.61 7.98 8.81
CA GLY A 268 26.65 7.10 9.97
C GLY A 268 25.79 5.83 9.80
N GLY A 269 25.70 5.02 10.86
CA GLY A 269 24.90 3.79 10.86
C GLY A 269 25.41 2.71 9.88
N LYS A 270 24.49 2.10 9.13
CA LYS A 270 24.79 1.02 8.17
C LYS A 270 25.23 1.52 6.78
N GLY A 271 25.29 2.84 6.57
CA GLY A 271 25.68 3.44 5.29
C GLY A 271 24.72 3.09 4.15
N ARG A 272 23.41 3.03 4.44
CA ARG A 272 22.38 2.66 3.46
C ARG A 272 22.30 3.70 2.34
N THR A 273 21.94 3.24 1.14
CA THR A 273 21.70 4.13 -0.01
C THR A 273 20.21 4.14 -0.31
N PHE A 274 19.62 5.33 -0.31
CA PHE A 274 18.24 5.54 -0.68
C PHE A 274 18.17 6.28 -2.01
N LEU A 275 17.13 5.96 -2.79
CA LEU A 275 16.88 6.57 -4.09
C LEU A 275 15.54 7.28 -4.05
N HIS A 276 15.52 8.48 -4.62
CA HIS A 276 14.30 9.24 -4.86
C HIS A 276 14.10 9.37 -6.37
N VAL A 277 13.09 8.67 -6.88
CA VAL A 277 12.71 8.64 -8.29
C VAL A 277 11.51 9.55 -8.48
N GLN A 278 11.70 10.67 -9.16
CA GLN A 278 10.64 11.60 -9.52
C GLN A 278 10.30 11.44 -11.00
N GLU A 279 9.16 10.81 -11.29
CA GLU A 279 8.66 10.69 -12.67
C GLU A 279 7.97 11.99 -13.10
N TYR A 280 8.30 12.48 -14.29
CA TYR A 280 7.61 13.60 -14.92
C TYR A 280 6.34 13.10 -15.62
N ALA A 281 5.30 13.93 -15.66
CA ALA A 281 4.03 13.54 -16.29
C ALA A 281 4.24 13.22 -17.77
N ALA A 282 3.88 11.99 -18.17
CA ALA A 282 3.86 11.61 -19.57
C ALA A 282 2.80 12.43 -20.34
N PRO A 283 3.04 12.74 -21.63
CA PRO A 283 2.01 13.31 -22.49
C PRO A 283 0.76 12.40 -22.52
N ALA A 284 -0.43 13.01 -22.59
CA ALA A 284 -1.70 12.28 -22.64
C ALA A 284 -1.85 11.34 -23.86
N THR A 285 -0.94 11.44 -24.84
CA THR A 285 -0.89 10.59 -26.04
C THR A 285 -0.23 9.24 -25.79
N ILE A 286 0.47 9.04 -24.66
CA ILE A 286 1.13 7.77 -24.34
C ILE A 286 0.15 6.87 -23.58
N PRO A 287 -0.10 5.62 -24.02
CA PRO A 287 -0.96 4.70 -23.30
C PRO A 287 -0.48 4.40 -21.87
N ASP A 288 -1.39 4.31 -20.90
CA ASP A 288 -1.05 4.05 -19.49
C ASP A 288 -0.28 2.73 -19.27
N VAL A 289 -0.46 1.76 -20.17
CA VAL A 289 0.28 0.49 -20.14
C VAL A 289 1.77 0.73 -20.41
N ASP A 290 2.10 1.62 -21.35
CA ASP A 290 3.48 1.96 -21.67
C ASP A 290 4.12 2.82 -20.57
N VAL A 291 3.36 3.76 -19.97
CA VAL A 291 3.81 4.53 -18.81
C VAL A 291 4.18 3.59 -17.67
N ARG A 292 3.28 2.66 -17.33
CA ARG A 292 3.55 1.65 -16.29
C ARG A 292 4.73 0.74 -16.62
N ARG A 293 4.87 0.31 -17.88
CA ARG A 293 6.03 -0.49 -18.33
C ARG A 293 7.33 0.27 -18.11
N ARG A 294 7.45 1.49 -18.65
CA ARG A 294 8.65 2.33 -18.56
C ARG A 294 9.03 2.64 -17.12
N ARG A 295 8.04 2.92 -16.27
CA ARG A 295 8.22 3.12 -14.83
C ARG A 295 8.83 1.89 -14.15
N ASN A 296 8.32 0.69 -14.46
CA ASN A 296 8.85 -0.56 -13.91
C ASN A 296 10.28 -0.85 -14.43
N GLU A 297 10.55 -0.52 -15.69
CA GLU A 297 11.89 -0.64 -16.28
C GLU A 297 12.89 0.28 -15.58
N LEU A 298 12.49 1.54 -15.32
CA LEU A 298 13.30 2.50 -14.58
C LEU A 298 13.57 2.03 -13.16
N LEU A 299 12.54 1.57 -12.44
CA LEU A 299 12.70 1.03 -11.08
C LEU A 299 13.59 -0.21 -11.02
N SER A 300 13.53 -1.08 -12.04
CA SER A 300 14.39 -2.26 -12.13
C SER A 300 15.84 -1.86 -12.38
N ALA A 301 16.06 -0.91 -13.30
CA ALA A 301 17.39 -0.40 -13.63
C ALA A 301 18.07 0.28 -12.44
N VAL A 302 17.36 1.13 -11.69
CA VAL A 302 17.96 1.83 -10.54
C VAL A 302 18.32 0.87 -9.41
N ARG A 303 17.46 -0.11 -9.12
CA ARG A 303 17.74 -1.12 -8.10
C ARG A 303 18.94 -1.98 -8.46
N GLU A 304 19.08 -2.34 -9.73
CA GLU A 304 20.24 -3.07 -10.23
C GLU A 304 21.52 -2.22 -10.16
N VAL A 305 21.51 -0.99 -10.68
CA VAL A 305 22.74 -0.17 -10.71
C VAL A 305 23.22 0.21 -9.31
N PHE A 306 22.32 0.51 -8.39
CA PHE A 306 22.67 0.93 -7.03
C PHE A 306 22.69 -0.22 -6.03
N GLN A 307 22.26 -1.43 -6.42
CA GLN A 307 22.17 -2.61 -5.56
C GLN A 307 21.38 -2.35 -4.28
N VAL A 308 20.22 -1.68 -4.43
CA VAL A 308 19.33 -1.32 -3.32
C VAL A 308 18.04 -2.15 -3.38
N PRO A 309 17.49 -2.55 -2.22
CA PRO A 309 16.22 -3.24 -2.17
C PRO A 309 15.05 -2.25 -2.42
N ALA A 310 13.86 -2.78 -2.72
CA ALA A 310 12.73 -1.95 -3.19
C ALA A 310 12.28 -0.93 -2.13
N GLU A 311 12.37 -1.28 -0.86
CA GLU A 311 12.02 -0.43 0.27
C GLU A 311 12.91 0.81 0.41
N GLN A 312 14.10 0.82 -0.19
CA GLN A 312 15.02 1.97 -0.21
C GLN A 312 14.80 2.89 -1.43
N VAL A 313 13.79 2.63 -2.26
CA VAL A 313 13.45 3.44 -3.43
C VAL A 313 12.10 4.14 -3.20
N ALA A 314 12.13 5.46 -3.04
CA ALA A 314 10.94 6.30 -3.04
C ALA A 314 10.57 6.68 -4.48
N LEU A 315 9.31 6.47 -4.86
CA LEU A 315 8.78 6.87 -6.16
C LEU A 315 7.75 7.97 -5.98
N LYS A 316 7.93 9.08 -6.67
CA LYS A 316 6.97 10.19 -6.73
C LYS A 316 6.52 10.41 -8.16
N SER A 317 5.20 10.38 -8.39
CA SER A 317 4.58 10.78 -9.66
C SER A 317 3.88 12.13 -9.50
N ARG A 318 4.03 13.01 -10.50
CA ARG A 318 3.23 14.24 -10.60
C ARG A 318 1.91 13.93 -11.30
N GLU A 319 0.95 13.35 -10.58
CA GLU A 319 -0.42 13.22 -11.09
C GLU A 319 -1.21 14.50 -10.87
N ARG A 320 -1.91 14.98 -11.92
CA ARG A 320 -2.93 16.03 -11.78
C ARG A 320 -4.20 15.37 -11.22
N GLY A 321 -4.46 15.52 -9.92
CA GLY A 321 -5.73 15.08 -9.34
C GLY A 321 -6.91 15.85 -9.93
N LYS A 322 -7.97 15.13 -10.33
CA LYS A 322 -9.31 15.74 -10.53
C LYS A 322 -9.83 16.12 -9.14
N GLY A 323 -9.66 17.37 -8.75
CA GLY A 323 -10.05 17.86 -7.40
C GLY A 323 -9.14 18.94 -6.80
N GLY A 324 -8.11 19.39 -7.52
CA GLY A 324 -7.29 20.52 -7.09
C GLY A 324 -6.05 20.17 -6.27
N SER A 325 -5.89 18.93 -5.80
CA SER A 325 -4.59 18.45 -5.30
C SER A 325 -3.67 18.16 -6.50
N LYS A 326 -2.63 18.99 -6.68
CA LYS A 326 -1.64 18.86 -7.76
C LYS A 326 -0.65 17.69 -7.59
N TYR A 327 -0.87 16.81 -6.60
CA TYR A 327 0.09 15.79 -6.16
C TYR A 327 -0.64 14.50 -5.77
N GLY A 328 0.00 13.34 -6.02
CA GLY A 328 -0.46 12.02 -5.59
C GLY A 328 -0.39 11.81 -4.08
N ARG A 329 -0.96 10.71 -3.56
CA ARG A 329 -0.84 10.33 -2.14
C ARG A 329 0.60 9.94 -1.82
N PHE A 330 1.19 10.55 -0.79
CA PHE A 330 2.50 10.17 -0.25
C PHE A 330 2.39 8.94 0.64
N GLU A 331 3.50 8.22 0.82
CA GLU A 331 3.57 7.19 1.84
C GLU A 331 3.57 7.84 3.25
N GLN A 332 3.26 7.09 4.31
CA GLN A 332 3.34 7.59 5.68
C GLN A 332 4.24 6.65 6.49
N ARG A 333 5.54 6.73 6.23
CA ARG A 333 6.55 5.90 6.90
C ARG A 333 7.09 6.53 8.17
N GLY A 334 7.08 7.86 8.28
CA GLY A 334 7.76 8.59 9.36
C GLY A 334 9.28 8.40 9.34
N GLU A 335 9.85 7.94 8.24
CA GLU A 335 11.27 7.55 8.15
C GLU A 335 12.12 8.75 7.72
N PHE A 336 12.90 9.28 8.67
CA PHE A 336 13.93 10.27 8.41
C PHE A 336 15.31 9.61 8.29
N ILE A 337 16.06 10.02 7.28
CA ILE A 337 17.42 9.54 7.00
C ILE A 337 18.38 10.70 7.29
N LEU A 338 19.44 10.43 8.05
CA LEU A 338 20.49 11.41 8.25
C LEU A 338 21.45 11.38 7.07
N VAL A 339 21.76 12.54 6.51
CA VAL A 339 22.69 12.71 5.40
C VAL A 339 23.67 13.83 5.71
N ARG A 340 24.82 13.82 5.06
CA ARG A 340 25.83 14.87 5.22
C ARG A 340 25.98 15.69 3.95
N GLU A 341 25.96 17.00 4.10
CA GLU A 341 26.35 17.94 3.05
C GLU A 341 27.39 18.91 3.60
N ASN A 342 28.56 18.98 2.96
CA ASN A 342 29.73 19.67 3.50
C ASN A 342 29.98 19.19 4.95
N ASN A 343 30.03 20.12 5.91
CA ASN A 343 30.25 19.79 7.33
C ASN A 343 28.96 19.65 8.15
N ALA A 344 27.78 19.76 7.52
CA ALA A 344 26.50 19.70 8.22
C ALA A 344 25.82 18.33 8.10
N LEU A 345 25.32 17.83 9.23
CA LEU A 345 24.34 16.74 9.29
C LEU A 345 22.94 17.27 9.05
N LEU A 346 22.16 16.59 8.22
CA LEU A 346 20.81 17.01 7.85
C LEU A 346 19.91 15.78 7.86
N ARG A 347 18.67 15.91 8.32
CA ARG A 347 17.68 14.86 8.13
C ARG A 347 16.88 15.13 6.85
N VAL A 348 16.66 14.09 6.06
CA VAL A 348 15.81 14.08 4.85
C VAL A 348 14.68 13.07 5.03
N ASN A 349 13.56 13.28 4.35
CA ASN A 349 12.46 12.31 4.31
C ASN A 349 12.02 12.14 2.85
N LEU A 350 12.23 10.94 2.31
CA LEU A 350 12.02 10.68 0.88
C LEU A 350 10.59 10.24 0.56
N PHE A 351 9.81 9.84 1.55
CA PHE A 351 8.56 9.08 1.36
C PHE A 351 7.31 9.89 1.67
N ASP A 352 7.36 10.79 2.67
CA ASP A 352 6.16 11.35 3.30
C ASP A 352 5.79 12.77 2.80
N TYR A 353 6.73 13.44 2.14
CA TYR A 353 6.57 14.84 1.70
C TYR A 353 6.77 14.97 0.20
N LEU A 354 6.31 16.09 -0.38
CA LEU A 354 6.54 16.41 -1.79
C LEU A 354 8.03 16.44 -2.14
N ASP A 355 8.79 17.23 -1.39
CA ASP A 355 10.26 17.32 -1.51
C ASP A 355 10.93 16.54 -0.38
N THR A 356 12.25 16.32 -0.49
CA THR A 356 12.98 15.45 0.42
C THR A 356 13.46 16.14 1.70
N GLY A 357 13.26 17.46 1.82
CA GLY A 357 13.91 18.28 2.85
C GLY A 357 15.27 18.84 2.45
N LEU A 358 15.79 18.51 1.26
CA LEU A 358 17.09 18.99 0.78
C LEU A 358 17.10 19.17 -0.74
N PHE A 359 17.15 20.42 -1.20
CA PHE A 359 17.35 20.74 -2.62
C PHE A 359 18.83 20.60 -3.02
N LEU A 360 19.17 19.55 -3.77
CA LEU A 360 20.55 19.16 -4.08
C LEU A 360 21.27 20.14 -5.01
N ASP A 361 20.53 20.78 -5.92
CA ASP A 361 21.00 21.75 -6.91
C ASP A 361 21.51 23.05 -6.26
N HIS A 362 20.93 23.44 -5.12
CA HIS A 362 21.34 24.65 -4.37
C HIS A 362 22.61 24.48 -3.53
N ARG A 363 23.28 23.31 -3.56
CA ARG A 363 24.50 23.06 -2.77
C ARG A 363 25.62 24.09 -2.97
N PRO A 364 25.99 24.49 -4.20
CA PRO A 364 27.07 25.46 -4.40
C PRO A 364 26.74 26.81 -3.75
N LEU A 365 25.49 27.25 -3.86
CA LEU A 365 25.02 28.49 -3.25
C LEU A 365 25.08 28.41 -1.71
N ARG A 366 24.66 27.29 -1.12
CA ARG A 366 24.75 27.09 0.33
C ARG A 366 26.19 27.10 0.85
N ARG A 367 27.13 26.53 0.09
CA ARG A 367 28.56 26.59 0.44
C ARG A 367 29.07 28.03 0.43
N HIS A 368 28.76 28.77 -0.63
CA HIS A 368 29.15 30.17 -0.75
C HIS A 368 28.56 31.05 0.37
N MET A 369 27.26 30.93 0.64
CA MET A 369 26.60 31.63 1.75
C MET A 369 27.25 31.32 3.11
N ALA A 370 27.64 30.06 3.35
CA ALA A 370 28.27 29.66 4.59
C ALA A 370 29.66 30.29 4.77
N GLU A 371 30.47 30.32 3.71
CA GLU A 371 31.79 30.97 3.71
C GLU A 371 31.69 32.46 4.06
N GLU A 372 30.69 33.15 3.49
CA GLU A 372 30.47 34.58 3.73
C GLU A 372 29.85 34.91 5.09
N ALA A 373 29.20 33.93 5.73
CA ALA A 373 28.47 34.13 6.98
C ALA A 373 29.38 34.13 8.23
N ARG A 374 30.66 33.74 8.12
CA ARG A 374 31.58 33.64 9.27
C ARG A 374 31.65 34.96 10.05
N GLY A 375 31.35 34.89 11.35
CA GLY A 375 31.33 36.03 12.27
C GLY A 375 30.15 37.00 12.10
N LYS A 376 29.26 36.76 11.11
CA LYS A 376 28.14 37.64 10.79
C LYS A 376 26.82 37.10 11.31
N ARG A 377 25.83 37.99 11.38
CA ARG A 377 24.42 37.64 11.60
C ARG A 377 23.81 37.20 10.27
N PHE A 378 23.25 36.00 10.21
CA PHE A 378 22.70 35.42 8.99
C PHE A 378 21.17 35.41 9.05
N LEU A 379 20.51 36.02 8.07
CA LEU A 379 19.05 35.99 7.92
C LEU A 379 18.68 35.05 6.75
N ASN A 380 17.78 34.11 7.00
CA ASN A 380 17.27 33.19 6.00
C ASN A 380 15.74 33.28 5.95
N LEU A 381 15.23 33.87 4.88
CA LEU A 381 13.79 34.00 4.61
C LEU A 381 13.33 32.85 3.72
N PHE A 382 12.09 32.39 3.89
CA PHE A 382 11.57 31.19 3.22
C PHE A 382 12.49 29.99 3.47
N CYS A 383 12.87 29.81 4.74
CA CYS A 383 14.01 28.98 5.08
C CYS A 383 13.79 27.49 4.85
N TYR A 384 12.55 27.05 4.64
CA TYR A 384 12.16 25.65 4.51
C TYR A 384 12.72 24.84 5.71
N THR A 385 13.42 23.73 5.45
CA THR A 385 14.07 22.90 6.47
C THR A 385 15.37 23.48 7.03
N GLY A 386 15.71 24.73 6.69
CA GLY A 386 16.78 25.49 7.32
C GLY A 386 18.19 25.14 6.88
N VAL A 387 18.38 24.38 5.81
CA VAL A 387 19.70 23.86 5.40
C VAL A 387 20.75 24.97 5.26
N ALA A 388 20.40 26.11 4.65
CA ALA A 388 21.32 27.24 4.52
C ALA A 388 21.72 27.84 5.88
N SER A 389 20.78 27.93 6.83
CA SER A 389 21.04 28.41 8.19
C SER A 389 21.94 27.45 8.97
N VAL A 390 21.73 26.14 8.82
CA VAL A 390 22.59 25.11 9.43
C VAL A 390 24.02 25.22 8.88
N GLN A 391 24.17 25.38 7.56
CA GLN A 391 25.49 25.57 6.93
C GLN A 391 26.17 26.85 7.43
N ALA A 392 25.44 27.97 7.50
CA ALA A 392 25.96 29.23 8.05
C ALA A 392 26.38 29.11 9.53
N ALA A 393 25.55 28.47 10.36
CA ALA A 393 25.87 28.20 11.76
C ALA A 393 27.10 27.31 11.93
N MET A 394 27.26 26.30 11.08
CA MET A 394 28.43 25.41 11.06
C MET A 394 29.70 26.11 10.56
N ALA A 395 29.58 27.10 9.68
CA ALA A 395 30.70 27.92 9.21
C ALA A 395 31.09 29.07 10.17
N GLY A 396 30.37 29.21 11.29
CA GLY A 396 30.68 30.16 12.35
C GLY A 396 29.95 31.49 12.26
N ALA A 397 28.73 31.53 11.71
CA ALA A 397 27.84 32.68 11.87
C ALA A 397 27.63 32.99 13.37
N SER A 398 27.63 34.27 13.74
CA SER A 398 27.46 34.71 15.13
C SER A 398 26.03 34.52 15.63
N SER A 399 25.06 34.61 14.72
CA SER A 399 23.67 34.22 14.96
C SER A 399 22.99 33.86 13.64
N THR A 400 21.92 33.06 13.68
CA THR A 400 21.04 32.86 12.53
C THR A 400 19.60 33.20 12.89
N THR A 401 18.87 33.84 11.98
CA THR A 401 17.42 34.02 12.07
C THR A 401 16.80 33.35 10.85
N SER A 402 15.93 32.36 11.08
CA SER A 402 15.29 31.58 10.02
C SER A 402 13.79 31.78 10.08
N VAL A 403 13.20 32.25 8.98
CA VAL A 403 11.79 32.64 8.88
C VAL A 403 11.09 31.77 7.84
N ASP A 404 9.99 31.14 8.24
CA ASP A 404 9.13 30.37 7.34
C ASP A 404 7.67 30.40 7.83
N LEU A 405 6.72 30.23 6.92
CA LEU A 405 5.30 30.19 7.26
C LEU A 405 4.92 28.86 7.96
N SER A 406 5.64 27.78 7.61
CA SER A 406 5.33 26.42 8.04
C SER A 406 6.00 26.07 9.36
N GLY A 407 5.19 25.90 10.41
CA GLY A 407 5.66 25.36 11.70
C GLY A 407 6.32 23.98 11.57
N THR A 408 5.85 23.13 10.65
CA THR A 408 6.45 21.82 10.37
C THR A 408 7.87 21.94 9.83
N TYR A 409 8.13 22.86 8.89
CA TYR A 409 9.46 23.06 8.34
C TYR A 409 10.39 23.78 9.33
N LEU A 410 9.85 24.67 10.16
CA LEU A 410 10.62 25.28 11.25
C LEU A 410 11.02 24.26 12.32
N GLN A 411 10.14 23.33 12.69
CA GLN A 411 10.52 22.23 13.58
C GLN A 411 11.63 21.38 12.94
N TRP A 412 11.55 21.14 11.62
CA TRP A 412 12.62 20.45 10.89
C TRP A 412 13.94 21.24 10.87
N CYS A 413 13.88 22.56 10.68
CA CYS A 413 15.04 23.45 10.83
C CYS A 413 15.66 23.35 12.24
N ALA A 414 14.83 23.37 13.28
CA ALA A 414 15.26 23.21 14.68
C ALA A 414 16.01 21.89 14.87
N ASP A 415 15.43 20.80 14.37
CA ASP A 415 16.01 19.47 14.49
C ASP A 415 17.34 19.36 13.72
N ASN A 416 17.43 19.96 12.53
CA ASN A 416 18.70 20.05 11.78
C ASN A 416 19.76 20.87 12.54
N LEU A 417 19.40 22.00 13.16
CA LEU A 417 20.34 22.77 13.99
C LEU A 417 20.81 21.96 15.20
N ALA A 418 19.88 21.28 15.88
CA ALA A 418 20.19 20.44 17.03
C ALA A 418 21.14 19.29 16.70
N LEU A 419 20.96 18.62 15.55
CA LEU A 419 21.87 17.56 15.05
C LEU A 419 23.32 18.02 14.91
N ASN A 420 23.55 19.33 14.77
CA ASN A 420 24.87 19.93 14.59
C ASN A 420 25.39 20.65 15.85
N GLY A 421 24.75 20.44 17.01
CA GLY A 421 25.12 21.14 18.24
C GLY A 421 24.85 22.65 18.19
N LYS A 422 23.92 23.09 17.32
CA LYS A 422 23.51 24.49 17.13
C LYS A 422 22.12 24.76 17.71
N ALA A 423 21.73 23.99 18.73
CA ALA A 423 20.54 24.29 19.53
C ALA A 423 20.86 25.45 20.49
N GLY A 424 20.02 26.49 20.51
CA GLY A 424 20.17 27.59 21.48
C GLY A 424 19.65 28.94 20.97
N SER A 425 19.71 29.95 21.84
CA SER A 425 19.17 31.29 21.57
C SER A 425 19.89 32.06 20.45
N GLN A 426 21.10 31.64 20.07
CA GLN A 426 21.87 32.22 18.96
C GLN A 426 21.24 31.90 17.58
N HIS A 427 20.40 30.87 17.50
CA HIS A 427 19.78 30.42 16.25
C HIS A 427 18.26 30.49 16.38
N THR A 428 17.70 31.65 16.03
CA THR A 428 16.28 31.98 16.19
C THR A 428 15.45 31.45 15.03
N LEU A 429 14.28 30.91 15.35
CA LEU A 429 13.27 30.47 14.39
C LEU A 429 12.04 31.37 14.53
N VAL A 430 11.49 31.82 13.40
CA VAL A 430 10.34 32.73 13.38
C VAL A 430 9.29 32.14 12.45
N GLN A 431 8.12 31.84 13.01
CA GLN A 431 6.96 31.45 12.20
C GLN A 431 6.20 32.70 11.77
N ALA A 432 6.44 33.14 10.54
CA ALA A 432 5.79 34.32 9.97
C ALA A 432 5.78 34.26 8.44
N ASP A 433 4.87 35.03 7.84
CA ASP A 433 5.02 35.42 6.44
C ASP A 433 6.26 36.32 6.32
N ALA A 434 7.20 35.94 5.46
CA ALA A 434 8.50 36.59 5.40
C ALA A 434 8.43 38.05 4.91
N VAL A 435 7.46 38.38 4.05
CA VAL A 435 7.28 39.75 3.56
C VAL A 435 6.74 40.63 4.68
N THR A 436 5.67 40.18 5.34
CA THR A 436 5.07 40.87 6.49
C THR A 436 6.08 41.04 7.63
N TRP A 437 6.92 40.02 7.88
CA TRP A 437 7.96 40.07 8.92
C TRP A 437 9.09 41.05 8.61
N LEU A 438 9.40 41.30 7.33
CA LEU A 438 10.38 42.32 6.96
C LEU A 438 9.87 43.75 7.18
N GLU A 439 8.55 43.94 7.18
CA GLU A 439 7.91 45.24 7.38
C GLU A 439 7.72 45.58 8.87
N SER A 440 7.85 44.60 9.78
CA SER A 440 7.77 44.77 11.24
C SER A 440 9.11 45.13 11.85
#